data_AF-A0A3E4UP33-F1
#
_entry.id   AF-A0A3E4UP33-F1
#
_cell.length_a   1.000
_cell.length_b   1.000
_cell.length_c   1.000
_cell.angle_alpha   90.00
_cell.angle_beta   90.00
_cell.angle_gamma   90.00
#
_symmetry.space_group_name_H-M   'P 1'
#
loop_
_entity.id
_entity.type
_entity.pdbx_description
1 polymer ?
#
loop_
_entity_poly.entity_id
_entity_poly.type
_entity_poly.pdbx_seq_one_letter_code
_entity_poly.pdbx_strand_id
1 'polypeptide(L)'
;MIKYIKKYFRKYALMVVLYSCLMLISWGISVFLPSIVGGFIDVLVYSDSVQAIRQRIIMFMGVSVVSIINAYFVNMFSVKLQTKMGVSMSFDITEHLKKIPFLKIIKYDAILLNQKINTDTNILVNFFLNNYLNFFLKMITLLCSFGIL
;
A
#
# COMPACT_ATOMS: atom_id res chain seq x y z
N MET A 1 -13.19 -12.78 -10.19
CA MET A 1 -12.25 -11.64 -10.06
C MET A 1 -10.96 -12.03 -9.33
N ILE A 2 -11.02 -12.51 -8.08
CA ILE A 2 -9.84 -12.89 -7.25
C ILE A 2 -8.90 -13.91 -7.95
N LYS A 3 -9.46 -14.94 -8.60
CA LYS A 3 -8.68 -15.96 -9.32
C LYS A 3 -7.78 -15.37 -10.43
N TYR A 4 -8.26 -14.34 -11.13
CA TYR A 4 -7.50 -13.68 -12.20
C TYR A 4 -6.35 -12.84 -11.64
N ILE A 5 -6.59 -12.14 -10.53
CA ILE A 5 -5.59 -11.32 -9.85
C ILE A 5 -4.50 -12.16 -9.19
N LYS A 6 -4.87 -13.32 -8.64
CA LYS A 6 -3.92 -14.25 -8.01
C LYS A 6 -2.77 -14.61 -8.94
N LYS A 7 -3.02 -14.73 -10.26
CA LYS A 7 -1.98 -14.95 -11.27
C LYS A 7 -0.91 -13.86 -11.23
N TYR A 8 -1.33 -12.59 -11.21
CA TYR A 8 -0.41 -11.43 -11.23
C TYR A 8 0.26 -11.20 -9.87
N PHE A 9 -0.45 -11.44 -8.76
CA PHE A 9 0.16 -11.44 -7.43
C PHE A 9 1.27 -12.49 -7.31
N ARG A 10 1.06 -13.70 -7.83
CA ARG A 10 2.08 -14.75 -7.82
C ARG A 10 3.24 -14.42 -8.77
N LYS A 11 2.96 -13.83 -9.93
CA LYS A 11 3.99 -13.38 -10.90
C LYS A 11 4.95 -12.36 -10.28
N TYR A 12 4.46 -11.48 -9.42
CA TYR A 12 5.25 -10.45 -8.74
C TYR A 12 5.41 -10.68 -7.23
N ALA A 13 5.37 -11.94 -6.77
CA ALA A 13 5.29 -12.30 -5.36
C ALA A 13 6.39 -11.66 -4.50
N LEU A 14 7.64 -11.64 -4.97
CA LEU A 14 8.75 -11.03 -4.24
C LEU A 14 8.53 -9.54 -3.99
N MET A 15 8.04 -8.80 -5.00
CA MET A 15 7.74 -7.37 -4.85
C MET A 15 6.54 -7.15 -3.92
N VAL A 16 5.53 -8.03 -3.98
CA VAL A 16 4.38 -7.99 -3.08
C VAL A 16 4.81 -8.23 -1.63
N VAL A 17 5.70 -9.19 -1.38
CA VAL A 17 6.24 -9.47 -0.03
C VAL A 17 7.02 -8.27 0.50
N LEU A 18 7.93 -7.68 -0.30
CA LEU A 18 8.67 -6.48 0.11
C LEU A 18 7.72 -5.31 0.44
N TYR A 19 6.73 -5.07 -0.42
CA TYR A 19 5.71 -4.05 -0.18
C TYR A 19 4.90 -4.33 1.09
N SER A 20 4.58 -5.60 1.35
CA SER A 20 3.87 -6.03 2.57
C SER A 20 4.68 -5.73 3.83
N CYS A 21 5.99 -6.02 3.82
CA CYS A 21 6.88 -5.70 4.95
C CYS A 21 6.95 -4.20 5.22
N LEU A 22 7.07 -3.38 4.18
CA LEU A 22 7.08 -1.92 4.32
C LEU A 22 5.75 -1.37 4.88
N MET A 23 4.61 -1.95 4.46
CA MET A 23 3.30 -1.61 5.01
C MET A 23 3.16 -1.99 6.48
N LEU A 24 3.73 -3.12 6.92
CA LEU A 24 3.75 -3.51 8.33
C LEU A 24 4.58 -2.54 9.18
N ILE A 25 5.72 -2.06 8.68
CA ILE A 25 6.52 -1.04 9.35
C ILE A 25 5.73 0.26 9.48
N SER A 26 5.09 0.72 8.40
CA SER A 26 4.23 1.91 8.43
C SER A 26 3.10 1.77 9.46
N TRP A 27 2.46 0.60 9.49
CA TRP A 27 1.39 0.30 10.42
C TRP A 27 1.88 0.34 11.87
N GLY A 28 3.01 -0.31 12.18
CA GLY A 28 3.61 -0.26 13.51
C GLY A 28 3.89 1.17 13.97
N ILE A 29 4.53 1.98 13.11
CA ILE A 29 4.77 3.41 13.41
C ILE A 29 3.44 4.11 13.69
N SER A 30 2.40 3.90 12.87
CA SER A 30 1.11 4.57 13.06
C SER A 30 0.40 4.22 14.37
N VAL A 31 0.56 2.98 14.86
CA VAL A 31 -0.02 2.52 16.13
C VAL A 31 0.75 3.04 17.33
N PHE A 32 2.08 3.10 17.27
CA PHE A 32 2.92 3.54 18.39
C PHE A 32 3.15 5.05 18.46
N LEU A 33 2.93 5.78 17.37
CA LEU A 33 3.15 7.23 17.31
C LEU A 33 2.39 7.99 18.41
N PRO A 34 1.10 7.71 18.70
CA PRO A 34 0.39 8.39 19.80
C PRO A 34 1.05 8.21 21.16
N SER A 35 1.56 7.02 21.49
CA SER A 35 2.26 6.76 22.75
C SER A 35 3.59 7.52 22.85
N ILE A 36 4.31 7.64 21.72
CA ILE A 36 5.55 8.42 21.66
C ILE A 36 5.26 9.90 21.85
N VAL A 37 4.22 10.42 21.19
CA VAL A 37 3.81 11.83 21.30
C VAL A 37 3.29 12.14 22.70
N GLY A 38 2.49 11.26 23.30
CA GLY A 38 2.02 11.38 24.68
C GLY A 38 3.19 11.48 25.66
N GLY A 39 4.14 10.54 25.59
CA GLY A 39 5.33 10.58 26.44
C GLY A 39 6.26 11.77 26.19
N PHE A 40 6.24 12.36 24.99
CA PHE A 40 6.92 13.62 24.72
C PHE A 40 6.23 14.79 25.42
N ILE A 41 4.90 14.88 25.35
CA ILE A 41 4.10 15.92 26.02
C ILE A 41 4.27 15.82 27.54
N ASP A 42 4.21 14.62 28.11
CA ASP A 42 4.35 14.43 29.57
C ASP A 42 5.71 14.92 30.08
N VAL A 43 6.80 14.58 29.36
CA VAL A 43 8.15 15.05 29.71
C VAL A 43 8.29 16.56 29.50
N LEU A 44 7.58 17.14 28.53
CA LEU A 44 7.60 18.58 28.32
C LEU A 44 6.89 19.35 29.46
N VAL A 45 5.81 18.78 30.02
CA VAL A 45 4.99 19.43 31.05
C VAL A 45 5.52 19.19 32.46
N TYR A 46 5.98 17.97 32.77
CA TYR A 46 6.25 17.55 34.15
C TYR A 46 7.72 17.31 34.49
N SER A 47 8.65 17.28 33.52
CA SER A 47 10.07 17.03 33.81
C SER A 47 10.87 18.33 33.89
N ASP A 48 11.49 18.55 35.04
CA ASP A 48 12.50 19.62 35.23
C ASP A 48 13.85 19.31 34.56
N SER A 49 14.05 18.07 34.09
CA SER A 49 15.32 17.65 33.48
C SER A 49 15.34 17.95 31.97
N VAL A 50 16.20 18.90 31.58
CA VAL A 50 16.49 19.21 30.16
C VAL A 50 17.02 17.98 29.40
N GLN A 51 17.70 17.08 30.10
CA GLN A 51 18.23 15.85 29.51
C GLN A 51 17.13 14.86 29.09
N ALA A 52 16.07 14.69 29.88
CA ALA A 52 14.95 13.82 29.50
C ALA A 52 14.19 14.41 28.29
N ILE A 53 13.99 15.73 28.26
CA ILE A 53 13.36 16.42 27.12
C ILE A 53 14.18 16.19 25.85
N ARG A 54 15.50 16.39 25.91
CA ARG A 54 16.40 16.18 24.76
C ARG A 54 16.34 14.74 24.25
N GLN A 55 16.32 13.75 25.13
CA GLN A 55 16.25 12.34 24.74
C GLN A 55 14.95 12.00 24.01
N ARG A 56 13.80 12.54 24.46
CA ARG A 56 12.51 12.34 23.80
C ARG A 56 12.43 13.01 22.43
N ILE A 57 12.98 14.21 22.28
CA ILE A 57 13.07 14.90 20.98
C ILE A 57 13.88 14.07 19.98
N ILE A 58 15.05 13.58 20.39
CA ILE A 58 15.91 12.75 19.52
C ILE A 58 15.18 11.47 19.09
N MET A 59 14.46 10.82 20.02
CA MET A 59 13.65 9.63 19.70
C MET A 59 12.54 9.96 18.69
N PHE A 60 11.80 11.04 18.90
CA PHE A 60 10.73 11.47 17.99
C PHE A 60 11.27 11.83 16.60
N MET A 61 12.39 12.56 16.53
CA MET A 61 13.06 12.88 15.27
C MET A 61 13.53 11.60 14.55
N GLY A 62 14.14 10.66 15.27
CA GLY A 62 14.57 9.38 14.71
C GLY A 62 13.42 8.59 14.08
N VAL A 63 12.30 8.46 14.81
CA VAL A 63 11.09 7.78 14.33
C VAL A 63 10.50 8.51 13.12
N SER A 64 10.49 9.84 13.12
CA SER A 64 9.98 10.65 12.01
C SER A 64 10.80 10.47 10.74
N VAL A 65 12.13 10.46 10.85
CA VAL A 65 13.03 10.23 9.71
C VAL A 65 12.80 8.82 9.13
N VAL A 66 12.74 7.80 9.99
CA VAL A 66 12.44 6.42 9.55
C VAL A 66 11.08 6.34 8.87
N SER A 67 10.06 7.03 9.40
CA SER A 67 8.72 7.09 8.81
C SER A 67 8.74 7.71 7.41
N ILE A 68 9.46 8.81 7.20
CA ILE A 68 9.58 9.47 5.90
C ILE A 68 10.28 8.56 4.88
N ILE A 69 11.39 7.93 5.28
CA ILE A 69 12.12 6.99 4.42
C ILE A 69 11.23 5.81 4.04
N ASN A 70 10.53 5.23 5.02
CA ASN A 70 9.61 4.11 4.78
C ASN A 70 8.47 4.52 3.85
N ALA A 71 7.87 5.71 4.05
CA ALA A 71 6.79 6.22 3.21
C ALA A 71 7.23 6.38 1.74
N TYR A 72 8.46 6.84 1.49
CA TYR A 72 9.03 6.89 0.14
C TYR A 72 9.07 5.51 -0.50
N PHE A 73 9.61 4.50 0.20
CA PHE A 73 9.67 3.15 -0.34
C PHE A 73 8.29 2.53 -0.53
N VAL A 74 7.35 2.71 0.40
CA VAL A 74 5.96 2.24 0.25
C VAL A 74 5.33 2.80 -1.03
N ASN A 75 5.44 4.11 -1.25
CA ASN A 75 4.89 4.76 -2.46
C ASN A 75 5.57 4.25 -3.74
N MET A 76 6.91 4.19 -3.74
CA MET A 76 7.68 3.69 -4.88
C MET A 76 7.29 2.25 -5.26
N PHE A 77 7.21 1.35 -4.28
CA PHE A 77 6.83 -0.05 -4.51
C PHE A 77 5.37 -0.17 -4.93
N SER A 78 4.47 0.63 -4.35
CA SER A 78 3.05 0.66 -4.71
C SER A 78 2.87 1.03 -6.18
N VAL A 79 3.44 2.15 -6.64
CA VAL A 79 3.37 2.56 -8.05
C VAL A 79 4.01 1.51 -8.96
N LYS A 80 5.17 0.96 -8.58
CA LYS A 80 5.86 -0.07 -9.37
C LYS A 80 5.03 -1.35 -9.53
N LEU A 81 4.37 -1.79 -8.47
CA LEU A 81 3.47 -2.95 -8.50
C LEU A 81 2.23 -2.67 -9.34
N GLN A 82 1.57 -1.53 -9.12
CA GLN A 82 0.38 -1.12 -9.86
C GLN A 82 0.65 -1.10 -11.37
N THR A 83 1.73 -0.43 -11.79
CA THR A 83 2.11 -0.36 -13.21
C THR A 83 2.43 -1.73 -13.79
N LYS A 84 3.28 -2.53 -13.13
CA LYS A 84 3.69 -3.84 -13.66
C LYS A 84 2.52 -4.81 -13.78
N MET A 85 1.63 -4.82 -12.80
CA MET A 85 0.46 -5.69 -12.79
C MET A 85 -0.60 -5.20 -13.78
N GLY A 86 -0.90 -3.90 -13.81
CA GLY A 86 -1.87 -3.28 -14.73
C GLY A 86 -1.48 -3.50 -16.19
N VAL A 87 -0.20 -3.24 -16.54
CA VAL A 87 0.33 -3.48 -17.88
C VAL A 87 0.30 -4.96 -18.25
N SER A 88 0.75 -5.85 -17.34
CA SER A 88 0.71 -7.30 -17.62
C SER A 88 -0.72 -7.80 -17.85
N MET A 89 -1.68 -7.30 -17.08
CA MET A 89 -3.07 -7.70 -17.21
C MET A 89 -3.70 -7.15 -18.50
N SER A 90 -3.46 -5.88 -18.81
CA SER A 90 -3.89 -5.26 -20.07
C SER A 90 -3.31 -5.98 -21.28
N PHE A 91 -2.05 -6.38 -21.22
CA PHE A 91 -1.38 -7.12 -22.29
C PHE A 91 -2.02 -8.49 -22.50
N ASP A 92 -2.21 -9.28 -21.43
CA ASP A 92 -2.84 -10.60 -21.51
C ASP A 92 -4.26 -10.53 -22.09
N ILE A 93 -5.04 -9.52 -21.70
CA ILE A 93 -6.39 -9.30 -22.24
C ILE A 93 -6.32 -8.95 -23.72
N THR A 94 -5.44 -8.04 -24.11
CA THR A 94 -5.24 -7.64 -25.52
C THR A 94 -4.82 -8.82 -26.38
N GLU A 95 -3.93 -9.68 -25.88
CA GLU A 95 -3.50 -10.89 -26.59
C GLU A 95 -4.65 -11.90 -26.73
N HIS A 96 -5.50 -12.02 -25.72
CA HIS A 96 -6.70 -12.85 -25.81
C HIS A 96 -7.68 -12.32 -26.86
N LEU A 97 -7.90 -11.01 -26.89
CA LEU A 97 -8.77 -10.37 -27.88
C LEU A 97 -8.31 -10.65 -29.32
N LYS A 98 -7.00 -10.66 -29.60
CA LYS A 98 -6.47 -11.01 -30.94
C LYS A 98 -6.87 -12.41 -31.43
N LYS A 99 -7.25 -13.32 -30.52
CA LYS A 99 -7.65 -14.70 -30.83
C LYS A 99 -9.17 -14.85 -31.04
N ILE A 100 -9.94 -13.77 -30.84
CA ILE A 100 -11.40 -13.77 -30.99
C ILE A 100 -11.76 -13.48 -32.46
N PRO A 101 -12.86 -14.06 -33.01
CA PRO A 101 -13.28 -13.79 -34.38
C PRO A 101 -13.46 -12.29 -34.67
N PHE A 102 -12.85 -11.83 -35.77
CA PHE A 102 -12.84 -10.42 -36.18
C PHE A 102 -14.23 -9.77 -36.21
N LEU A 103 -15.23 -10.49 -36.73
CA LEU A 103 -16.63 -10.05 -36.80
C LEU A 103 -17.26 -9.73 -35.44
N LYS A 104 -16.73 -10.28 -34.33
CA LYS A 104 -17.17 -9.94 -32.98
C LYS A 104 -16.48 -8.69 -32.44
N ILE A 105 -15.22 -8.46 -32.81
CA ILE A 105 -14.40 -7.36 -32.29
C ILE A 105 -14.70 -6.05 -33.03
N ILE A 106 -14.92 -6.10 -34.35
CA ILE A 106 -15.16 -4.91 -35.18
C ILE A 106 -16.42 -4.12 -34.78
N LYS A 107 -17.33 -4.73 -34.01
CA LYS A 107 -18.51 -4.07 -33.45
C LYS A 107 -18.16 -3.05 -32.36
N TYR A 108 -16.96 -3.11 -31.82
CA TYR A 108 -16.48 -2.23 -30.77
C TYR A 108 -15.49 -1.22 -31.36
N ASP A 109 -15.59 0.03 -30.92
CA ASP A 109 -14.57 1.03 -31.21
C ASP A 109 -13.24 0.62 -30.55
N ALA A 110 -12.18 0.53 -31.36
CA ALA A 110 -10.88 0.03 -30.91
C ALA A 110 -10.23 0.95 -29.85
N ILE A 111 -10.43 2.27 -29.96
CA ILE A 111 -9.88 3.25 -29.02
C ILE A 111 -10.59 3.11 -27.67
N LEU A 112 -11.92 3.09 -27.67
CA LEU A 112 -12.74 2.91 -26.47
C LEU A 112 -12.48 1.56 -25.81
N LEU A 113 -12.33 0.50 -26.59
CA LEU A 113 -12.03 -0.83 -26.06
C LEU A 113 -10.68 -0.84 -25.34
N ASN A 114 -9.64 -0.27 -25.94
CA ASN A 114 -8.31 -0.20 -25.32
C ASN A 114 -8.32 0.68 -24.05
N GLN A 115 -9.01 1.82 -24.09
CA GLN A 115 -9.17 2.68 -22.91
C GLN A 115 -9.87 1.93 -21.77
N LYS A 116 -10.95 1.19 -22.05
CA LYS A 116 -11.65 0.39 -21.04
C LYS A 116 -10.74 -0.69 -20.44
N ILE A 117 -9.99 -1.42 -21.26
CA ILE A 117 -9.06 -2.44 -20.77
C ILE A 117 -8.03 -1.81 -19.83
N ASN A 118 -7.39 -0.70 -20.22
CA ASN A 118 -6.38 -0.06 -19.39
C ASN A 118 -6.98 0.50 -18.09
N THR A 119 -8.12 1.19 -18.17
CA THR A 119 -8.78 1.77 -17.00
C THR A 119 -9.27 0.69 -16.04
N ASP A 120 -10.00 -0.30 -16.52
CA ASP A 120 -10.58 -1.35 -15.69
C ASP A 120 -9.50 -2.21 -15.02
N THR A 121 -8.43 -2.53 -15.74
CA THR A 121 -7.31 -3.29 -15.16
C THR A 121 -6.58 -2.49 -14.08
N ASN A 122 -6.35 -1.20 -14.29
CA ASN A 122 -5.73 -0.34 -13.28
C ASN A 122 -6.62 -0.17 -12.04
N ILE A 123 -7.93 0.05 -12.22
CA ILE A 123 -8.89 0.11 -11.10
C ILE A 123 -8.84 -1.17 -10.29
N LEU A 124 -8.87 -2.31 -10.97
CA LEU A 124 -8.89 -3.62 -10.34
C LEU A 124 -7.58 -3.94 -9.62
N VAL A 125 -6.43 -3.63 -10.21
CA VAL A 125 -5.12 -3.79 -9.54
C VAL A 125 -5.01 -2.87 -8.32
N ASN A 126 -5.41 -1.61 -8.45
CA ASN A 126 -5.36 -0.63 -7.36
C ASN A 126 -6.27 -1.04 -6.20
N PHE A 127 -7.49 -1.48 -6.49
CA PHE A 127 -8.42 -1.97 -5.48
C PHE A 127 -7.79 -3.10 -4.66
N PHE A 128 -7.19 -4.10 -5.31
CA PHE A 128 -6.61 -5.22 -4.59
C PHE A 128 -5.35 -4.84 -3.81
N LEU A 129 -4.42 -4.08 -4.41
CA LEU A 129 -3.20 -3.64 -3.72
C LEU A 129 -3.47 -2.71 -2.54
N ASN A 130 -4.54 -1.90 -2.62
CA ASN A 130 -4.89 -0.98 -1.53
C ASN A 130 -5.70 -1.65 -0.41
N ASN A 131 -6.34 -2.80 -0.65
CA ASN A 131 -7.21 -3.44 0.35
C ASN A 131 -6.67 -4.75 0.94
N TYR A 132 -5.80 -5.49 0.23
CA TYR A 132 -5.43 -6.86 0.64
C TYR A 132 -4.75 -6.96 2.02
N LEU A 133 -4.01 -5.94 2.47
CA LEU A 133 -3.48 -5.88 3.84
C LEU A 133 -4.19 -4.85 4.69
N ASN A 134 -4.54 -3.68 4.13
CA ASN A 134 -5.14 -2.59 4.89
C ASN A 134 -6.43 -3.01 5.60
N PHE A 135 -7.21 -3.92 5.01
CA PHE A 135 -8.38 -4.48 5.68
C PHE A 135 -8.00 -5.19 6.99
N PHE A 136 -7.03 -6.11 6.95
CA PHE A 136 -6.58 -6.83 8.13
C PHE A 136 -5.89 -5.92 9.15
N LEU A 137 -5.01 -5.02 8.68
CA LEU A 137 -4.29 -4.10 9.55
C LEU A 137 -5.24 -3.15 10.28
N LYS A 138 -6.26 -2.63 9.61
CA LYS A 138 -7.28 -1.77 10.25
C LYS A 138 -8.12 -2.53 11.26
N MET A 139 -8.46 -3.80 11.00
CA MET A 139 -9.14 -4.65 11.99
C MET A 139 -8.26 -4.87 13.23
N ILE A 140 -6.97 -5.15 13.05
CA ILE A 140 -6.03 -5.30 14.16
C ILE A 140 -5.88 -3.98 14.93
N THR A 141 -5.74 -2.84 14.23
CA THR A 141 -5.68 -1.51 14.88
C THR A 141 -6.91 -1.25 15.74
N LEU A 142 -8.11 -1.58 15.24
CA LEU A 142 -9.34 -1.40 15.98
C LEU A 142 -9.32 -2.23 17.26
N LEU A 143 -8.91 -3.50 17.19
CA LEU A 143 -8.73 -4.35 18.38
C LEU A 143 -7.69 -3.79 19.36
N CYS A 144 -6.53 -3.35 18.86
CA CYS A 144 -5.48 -2.76 19.69
C CYS A 144 -5.97 -1.48 20.38
N SER A 145 -6.75 -0.63 19.70
CA SER A 145 -7.26 0.60 20.30
C SER A 145 -8.18 0.35 21.50
N PHE A 146 -8.91 -0.77 21.52
CA PHE A 146 -9.72 -1.16 22.67
C PHE A 146 -8.91 -1.75 23.83
N GLY A 147 -7.68 -2.23 23.59
CA GLY A 147 -6.79 -2.74 24.64
C GLY A 147 -5.72 -1.77 25.12
N ILE A 148 -5.53 -0.65 24.40
CA ILE A 148 -4.63 0.46 24.78
C ILE A 148 -5.39 1.51 25.62
N LEU A 149 -6.72 1.55 25.52
CA LEU A 149 -7.63 2.19 26.48
C LEU A 149 -7.88 1.25 27.67
#